data_AF-A0A8H3DL49-F1
#
_entry.id   AF-A0A8H3DL49-F1
#
_cell.length_a   1.000
_cell.length_b   1.000
_cell.length_c   1.000
_cell.angle_alpha   90.00
_cell.angle_beta   90.00
_cell.angle_gamma   90.00
#
_symmetry.space_group_name_H-M   'P 1'
#
loop_
_entity.id
_entity.type
_entity.pdbx_description
1 polymer ?
#
loop_
_entity_poly.entity_id
_entity_poly.type
_entity_poly.pdbx_seq_one_letter_code
_entity_poly.pdbx_strand_id
1 'polypeptide(L)'
;MWKKSVKDVQGEILCVSQFTLMAKTIKGAKPDFHKAMTGELSRPLYASLLESMGRAYIPLRIKDGQFGAMMSVSLTNQGPVTLTIDSRKFEYTPVAETSGKKKPTEGSTPGTSTPGN
;
A
#
# COMPACT_ATOMS: atom_id res chain seq x y z
N MET A 1 -16.41 10.74 -1.64
CA MET A 1 -15.24 10.51 -2.52
C MET A 1 -14.08 10.06 -1.62
N TRP A 2 -13.09 9.31 -2.09
CA TRP A 2 -12.05 8.61 -1.26
C TRP A 2 -12.50 7.33 -0.53
N LYS A 3 -13.24 6.45 -1.21
CA LYS A 3 -13.79 5.21 -0.59
C LYS A 3 -13.22 3.90 -1.13
N LYS A 4 -12.47 3.95 -2.23
CA LYS A 4 -11.95 2.77 -2.92
C LYS A 4 -10.44 2.90 -3.08
N SER A 5 -9.73 1.84 -2.71
CA SER A 5 -8.32 1.63 -2.99
C SER A 5 -8.12 1.10 -4.42
N VAL A 6 -6.85 0.99 -4.84
CA VAL A 6 -6.48 0.36 -6.11
C VAL A 6 -6.98 -1.10 -6.20
N LYS A 7 -7.05 -1.81 -5.08
CA LYS A 7 -7.55 -3.20 -5.03
C LYS A 7 -9.06 -3.24 -5.32
N ASP A 8 -9.82 -2.32 -4.72
CA ASP A 8 -11.29 -2.26 -4.84
C ASP A 8 -11.75 -1.94 -6.26
N VAL A 9 -10.95 -1.18 -7.01
CA VAL A 9 -11.21 -0.86 -8.43
C VAL A 9 -10.53 -1.82 -9.39
N GLN A 10 -9.81 -2.83 -8.87
CA GLN A 10 -9.02 -3.77 -9.66
C GLN A 10 -8.05 -3.06 -10.62
N GLY A 11 -7.39 -2.01 -10.15
CA GLY A 11 -6.43 -1.22 -10.94
C GLY A 11 -5.08 -1.91 -11.12
N GLU A 12 -4.26 -1.39 -12.02
CA GLU A 12 -2.86 -1.78 -12.15
C GLU A 12 -1.95 -0.79 -11.41
N ILE A 13 -0.78 -1.28 -11.00
CA ILE A 13 0.24 -0.48 -10.31
C ILE A 13 1.53 -0.56 -11.12
N LEU A 14 2.05 0.59 -11.55
CA LEU A 14 3.38 0.70 -12.14
C LEU A 14 4.36 1.21 -11.09
N CYS A 15 5.36 0.40 -10.77
CA CYS A 15 6.45 0.75 -9.88
C CYS A 15 7.68 1.18 -10.69
N VAL A 16 8.29 2.30 -10.31
CA VAL A 16 9.52 2.81 -10.93
C VAL A 16 10.49 3.20 -9.81
N SER A 17 11.69 2.64 -9.82
CA SER A 17 12.74 2.99 -8.86
C SER A 17 13.16 4.46 -9.01
N GLN A 18 13.04 5.27 -7.95
CA GLN A 18 13.30 6.72 -8.01
C GLN A 18 14.14 7.21 -6.81
N PHE A 19 15.46 7.10 -6.90
CA PHE A 19 16.36 7.54 -5.82
C PHE A 19 16.32 9.06 -5.58
N THR A 20 15.93 9.84 -6.58
CA THR A 20 15.93 11.31 -6.47
C THR A 20 14.90 11.85 -5.48
N LEU A 21 13.92 11.05 -5.06
CA LEU A 21 13.03 11.41 -3.96
C LEU A 21 13.78 11.63 -2.64
N MET A 22 14.99 11.09 -2.52
CA MET A 22 15.88 11.28 -1.36
C MET A 22 16.78 12.52 -1.49
N ALA A 23 16.58 13.36 -2.51
CA ALA A 23 17.34 14.59 -2.69
C ALA A 23 17.20 15.55 -1.51
N LYS A 24 18.33 16.09 -1.06
CA LYS A 24 18.38 17.30 -0.25
C LYS A 24 18.64 18.49 -1.18
N THR A 25 17.71 19.43 -1.21
CA THR A 25 17.72 20.60 -2.12
C THR A 25 17.91 21.93 -1.40
N ILE A 26 18.32 21.89 -0.13
CA ILE A 26 18.35 23.08 0.76
C ILE A 26 19.59 23.97 0.50
N LYS A 27 20.67 23.45 -0.10
CA LYS A 27 21.92 24.20 -0.33
C LYS A 27 22.21 24.35 -1.83
N GLY A 28 21.76 25.45 -2.44
CA GLY A 28 22.03 25.77 -3.84
C GLY A 28 21.21 24.96 -4.84
N ALA A 29 21.56 25.06 -6.13
CA ALA A 29 20.79 24.46 -7.23
C ALA A 29 21.10 22.96 -7.48
N LYS A 30 22.18 22.43 -6.90
CA LYS A 30 22.59 21.03 -7.09
C LYS A 30 21.96 20.14 -5.99
N PRO A 31 21.13 19.15 -6.34
CA PRO A 31 20.61 18.20 -5.36
C PRO A 31 21.72 17.28 -4.83
N ASP A 32 21.65 16.97 -3.54
CA ASP A 32 22.53 16.02 -2.84
C ASP A 32 21.73 14.75 -2.48
N PHE A 33 22.29 13.58 -2.79
CA PHE A 33 21.63 12.28 -2.62
C PHE A 33 22.33 11.38 -1.59
N HIS A 34 23.16 11.90 -0.68
CA HIS A 34 23.87 11.07 0.32
C HIS A 34 22.95 10.23 1.21
N LYS A 35 21.65 10.57 1.31
CA LYS A 35 20.65 9.78 2.05
C LYS A 35 20.01 8.67 1.23
N ALA A 36 20.24 8.62 -0.08
CA ALA A 36 19.79 7.53 -0.92
C ALA A 36 20.63 6.29 -0.63
N MET A 37 19.97 5.13 -0.59
CA MET A 37 20.66 3.85 -0.48
C MET A 37 21.49 3.60 -1.75
N THR A 38 22.65 2.95 -1.59
CA THR A 38 23.52 2.58 -2.72
C THR A 38 22.81 1.61 -3.67
N GLY A 39 23.21 1.59 -4.94
CA GLY A 39 22.61 0.71 -5.96
C GLY A 39 22.65 -0.78 -5.59
N GLU A 40 23.74 -1.22 -4.96
CA GLU A 40 23.96 -2.61 -4.53
C GLU A 40 22.91 -3.07 -3.50
N LEU A 41 22.61 -2.24 -2.50
CA LEU A 41 21.63 -2.57 -1.47
C LEU A 41 20.19 -2.24 -1.89
N SER A 42 20.00 -1.20 -2.71
CA SER A 42 18.67 -0.77 -3.12
C SER A 42 18.02 -1.66 -4.17
N ARG A 43 18.80 -2.32 -5.04
CA ARG A 43 18.29 -3.30 -6.01
C ARG A 43 17.54 -4.47 -5.35
N PRO A 44 18.14 -5.23 -4.41
CA PRO A 44 17.44 -6.33 -3.74
C PRO A 44 16.27 -5.82 -2.87
N LEU A 45 16.42 -4.66 -2.22
CA LEU A 45 15.34 -4.04 -1.46
C LEU A 45 14.12 -3.75 -2.37
N TYR A 46 14.35 -3.12 -3.52
CA TYR A 46 13.31 -2.83 -4.50
C TYR A 46 12.63 -4.10 -5.03
N ALA A 47 13.41 -5.14 -5.34
CA ALA A 47 12.86 -6.43 -5.76
C ALA A 47 11.95 -7.04 -4.67
N SER A 48 12.39 -7.04 -3.40
CA SER A 48 11.58 -7.54 -2.28
C SER A 48 10.29 -6.74 -2.05
N LEU A 49 10.29 -5.44 -2.37
CA LEU A 49 9.09 -4.61 -2.34
C LEU A 49 8.09 -5.07 -3.39
N LEU A 50 8.52 -5.28 -4.63
CA LEU A 50 7.65 -5.76 -5.71
C LEU A 50 7.06 -7.14 -5.39
N GLU A 51 7.86 -8.06 -4.85
CA GLU A 51 7.37 -9.36 -4.41
C GLU A 51 6.32 -9.23 -3.30
N SER A 52 6.57 -8.37 -2.31
CA SER A 52 5.63 -8.13 -1.21
C SER A 52 4.32 -7.53 -1.71
N MET A 53 4.38 -6.62 -2.68
CA MET A 53 3.19 -6.06 -3.35
C MET A 53 2.46 -7.14 -4.14
N GLY A 54 3.17 -8.02 -4.84
CA GLY A 54 2.62 -9.16 -5.57
C GLY A 54 1.88 -10.12 -4.64
N ARG A 55 2.47 -10.47 -3.47
CA ARG A 55 1.82 -11.28 -2.43
C ARG A 55 0.59 -10.61 -1.83
N ALA A 56 0.63 -9.30 -1.64
CA ALA A 56 -0.47 -8.53 -1.05
C ALA A 56 -1.61 -8.23 -2.05
N TYR A 57 -1.41 -8.45 -3.34
CA TYR A 57 -2.37 -8.13 -4.39
C TYR A 57 -2.39 -9.21 -5.50
N ILE A 58 -2.55 -8.82 -6.77
CA ILE A 58 -2.51 -9.72 -7.92
C ILE A 58 -1.16 -9.49 -8.61
N PRO A 59 -0.23 -10.48 -8.62
CA PRO A 59 1.11 -10.30 -9.19
C PRO A 59 1.10 -9.74 -10.62
N LEU A 60 0.18 -10.21 -11.47
CA LEU A 60 0.07 -9.76 -12.86
C LEU A 60 -0.26 -8.27 -13.02
N ARG A 61 -0.84 -7.64 -11.99
CA ARG A 61 -1.21 -6.21 -11.98
C ARG A 61 -0.12 -5.31 -11.40
N ILE A 62 0.97 -5.89 -10.88
CA ILE A 62 2.16 -5.16 -10.46
C ILE A 62 3.12 -5.12 -11.66
N LYS A 63 3.29 -3.95 -12.25
CA LYS A 63 4.24 -3.71 -13.34
C LYS A 63 5.50 -3.06 -12.78
N ASP A 64 6.64 -3.45 -13.32
CA ASP A 64 7.93 -2.87 -13.00
C ASP A 64 8.45 -2.06 -14.19
N GLY A 65 9.24 -1.03 -13.91
CA GLY A 65 10.16 -0.45 -14.86
C GLY A 65 11.44 -1.30 -14.97
N GLN A 66 12.57 -0.63 -15.19
CA GLN A 66 13.88 -1.27 -15.21
C GLN A 66 14.81 -0.58 -14.22
N PHE A 67 15.14 -1.27 -13.12
CA PHE A 67 15.95 -0.70 -12.05
C PHE A 67 17.32 -0.22 -12.55
N GLY A 68 17.63 1.04 -12.28
CA GLY A 68 18.91 1.68 -12.64
C GLY A 68 19.07 2.04 -14.11
N ALA A 69 18.06 1.78 -14.95
CA ALA A 69 18.06 2.22 -16.33
C ALA A 69 17.56 3.66 -16.46
N MET A 70 18.06 4.37 -17.48
CA MET A 70 17.43 5.61 -17.93
C MET A 70 16.10 5.27 -18.60
N MET A 71 15.02 5.90 -18.12
CA MET A 71 13.65 5.59 -18.56
C MET A 71 12.92 6.87 -18.98
N SER A 72 12.08 6.74 -19.99
CA SER A 72 11.04 7.72 -20.32
C SER A 72 9.70 7.16 -19.88
N VAL A 73 9.13 7.70 -18.80
CA VAL A 73 7.86 7.22 -18.21
C VAL A 73 6.73 8.15 -18.64
N SER A 74 5.75 7.61 -19.36
CA SER A 74 4.52 8.34 -19.73
C SER A 74 3.43 8.07 -18.69
N LEU A 75 2.75 9.12 -18.25
CA LEU A 75 1.66 9.06 -17.28
C LEU A 75 0.57 10.05 -17.65
N THR A 76 -0.68 9.58 -17.66
CA THR A 76 -1.86 10.46 -17.63
C THR A 76 -2.41 10.49 -16.21
N ASN A 77 -2.23 11.62 -15.50
CA ASN A 77 -2.68 11.77 -14.13
C ASN A 77 -4.15 12.21 -14.07
N GLN A 78 -5.06 11.24 -13.99
CA GLN A 78 -6.51 11.47 -13.93
C GLN A 78 -6.91 12.02 -12.54
N GLY A 79 -7.20 13.32 -12.47
CA GLY A 79 -7.47 14.05 -11.23
C GLY A 79 -7.05 15.52 -11.34
N PRO A 80 -5.76 15.86 -11.21
CA PRO A 80 -4.65 15.01 -10.80
C PRO A 80 -4.67 14.74 -9.29
N VAL A 81 -4.26 13.54 -8.88
CA VAL A 81 -4.07 13.19 -7.47
C VAL A 81 -2.63 12.75 -7.27
N THR A 82 -1.96 13.27 -6.23
CA THR A 82 -0.60 12.90 -5.89
C THR A 82 -0.46 12.79 -4.39
N LEU A 83 0.01 11.63 -3.93
CA LEU A 83 0.22 11.33 -2.52
C LEU A 83 1.72 11.05 -2.30
N THR A 84 2.30 11.69 -1.29
CA THR A 84 3.68 11.43 -0.86
C THR A 84 3.65 10.65 0.45
N ILE A 85 4.31 9.48 0.46
CA ILE A 85 4.34 8.58 1.60
C ILE A 85 5.81 8.30 1.95
N ASP A 86 6.19 8.50 3.21
CA ASP A 86 7.50 8.22 3.81
C ASP A 86 7.29 7.32 5.03
N SER A 87 7.67 6.05 4.93
CA SER A 87 7.45 5.04 5.98
C SER A 87 8.07 5.40 7.33
N ARG A 88 9.00 6.37 7.40
CA ARG A 88 9.60 6.85 8.65
C ARG A 88 8.75 7.89 9.39
N LYS A 89 7.68 8.38 8.75
CA LYS A 89 6.84 9.48 9.24
C LYS A 89 5.38 9.08 9.49
N PHE A 90 5.06 7.80 9.42
CA PHE A 90 3.70 7.30 9.64
C PHE A 90 3.63 6.36 10.83
N GLU A 91 2.53 6.48 11.57
CA GLU A 91 2.08 5.48 12.53
C GLU A 91 1.18 4.49 11.80
N TYR A 92 1.44 3.20 11.97
CA TYR A 92 0.60 2.16 11.39
C TYR A 92 -0.64 1.97 12.26
N THR A 93 -1.82 2.25 11.70
CA THR A 93 -3.09 1.84 12.30
C THR A 93 -3.44 0.44 11.78
N PRO A 94 -3.45 -0.59 12.64
CA PRO A 94 -3.89 -1.91 12.22
C PRO A 94 -5.34 -1.83 11.72
N VAL A 95 -5.56 -2.28 10.49
CA VAL A 95 -6.91 -2.50 9.98
C VAL A 95 -7.51 -3.66 10.76
N ALA A 96 -8.58 -3.39 11.51
CA ALA A 96 -9.40 -4.44 12.08
C ALA A 96 -9.86 -5.35 10.95
N GLU A 97 -9.57 -6.65 11.05
CA GLU A 97 -10.12 -7.65 10.15
C GLU A 97 -11.64 -7.45 10.08
N THR A 98 -12.16 -7.07 8.92
CA THR A 98 -13.60 -7.05 8.69
C THR A 98 -14.11 -8.47 8.84
N SER A 99 -14.60 -8.74 10.05
CA SER A 99 -15.12 -10.01 10.52
C SER A 99 -16.43 -10.29 9.80
N GLY A 100 -16.32 -11.01 8.69
CA GLY A 100 -17.45 -11.73 8.11
C GLY A 100 -17.81 -12.92 9.00
N LYS A 101 -18.54 -12.68 10.10
CA LYS A 101 -19.36 -13.72 10.76
C LYS A 101 -20.62 -13.07 11.32
N LYS A 102 -21.74 -13.29 10.63
CA LYS A 102 -23.10 -13.14 11.16
C LYS A 102 -23.17 -13.91 12.49
N LYS A 103 -23.47 -13.20 13.58
CA LYS A 103 -23.85 -13.79 14.86
C LYS A 103 -25.28 -14.35 14.70
N PRO A 104 -25.56 -15.63 15.00
CA PRO A 104 -26.93 -16.09 15.16
C PRO A 104 -27.53 -15.38 16.38
N THR A 105 -28.68 -14.75 16.18
CA THR A 105 -29.52 -14.20 17.23
C THR A 105 -30.15 -15.35 18.01
N GLU A 106 -29.63 -15.66 19.19
CA GLU A 106 -30.37 -16.39 20.22
C GLU A 106 -31.17 -15.38 21.04
N GLY A 107 -32.49 -15.51 20.95
CA GLY A 107 -33.44 -14.74 21.73
C GLY A 107 -34.82 -15.36 21.58
N SER A 108 -35.13 -16.34 22.43
CA SER A 108 -36.50 -16.76 22.74
C SER A 108 -36.50 -17.62 24.02
N THR A 109 -36.95 -17.04 25.11
CA THR A 109 -37.70 -17.70 26.20
C THR A 109 -38.67 -16.63 26.71
N PRO A 110 -39.90 -16.96 27.19
CA PRO A 110 -40.08 -17.90 28.30
C PRO A 110 -41.35 -18.77 28.24
N GLY A 111 -41.39 -19.81 29.06
CA GLY A 111 -42.64 -20.34 29.61
C GLY A 111 -42.73 -21.85 29.66
N THR A 112 -42.55 -22.44 30.84
CA THR A 112 -43.43 -23.51 31.32
C THR A 112 -43.44 -23.47 32.85
N SER A 113 -44.64 -23.32 33.37
CA SER A 113 -45.07 -23.34 34.77
C SER A 113 -44.88 -24.71 35.42
N THR A 114 -44.42 -24.74 36.66
CA THR A 114 -44.58 -25.87 37.59
C THR A 114 -45.84 -25.65 38.44
N PRO A 115 -46.69 -26.68 38.62
CA PRO A 115 -47.42 -26.86 39.86
C PRO A 115 -46.91 -28.11 40.59
N GLY A 116 -46.80 -28.02 41.91
CA GLY A 116 -46.14 -29.00 42.75
C GLY A 116 -46.95 -30.25 43.09
N ASN A 117 -46.26 -31.19 43.72
CA ASN A 117 -46.60 -31.83 44.99
C ASN A 117 -45.31 -32.43 45.56
#